data_AF-A0A0N4YD88-F1
#
_entry.id   AF-A0A0N4YD88-F1
#
_cell.length_a   1.000
_cell.length_b   1.000
_cell.length_c   1.000
_cell.angle_alpha   90.00
_cell.angle_beta   90.00
_cell.angle_gamma   90.00
#
_symmetry.space_group_name_H-M   'P 1'
#
loop_
_entity.id
_entity.type
_entity.pdbx_description
1 polymer ?
#
loop_
_entity_poly.entity_id
_entity_poly.type
_entity_poly.pdbx_seq_one_letter_code
_entity_poly.pdbx_strand_id
1 'polypeptide(L)'
;MSKQLASHKRLITIYCNKLEKVVASFKEDKLDALKTSESDRTPGFEKECRKKLQEGLGALEECSSRIEQAWQKYAEAYDQQDEQTETEKEDYNAYSEKAEKALSTAFDYT
;
A
#
# COMPACT_ATOMS: atom_id res chain seq x y z
N MET A 1 -18.29 -18.89 -5.44
CA MET A 1 -17.22 -18.46 -4.52
C MET A 1 -15.84 -18.30 -5.18
N SER A 2 -15.38 -19.20 -6.05
CA SER A 2 -14.03 -19.12 -6.69
C SER A 2 -13.74 -17.81 -7.46
N LYS A 3 -14.72 -17.29 -8.24
CA LYS A 3 -14.58 -16.01 -8.96
C LYS A 3 -14.43 -14.80 -8.03
N GLN A 4 -15.02 -14.87 -6.83
CA GLN A 4 -14.95 -13.82 -5.82
C GLN A 4 -13.57 -13.80 -5.15
N LEU A 5 -13.02 -14.96 -4.77
CA LEU A 5 -11.66 -15.08 -4.25
C LEU A 5 -10.61 -14.59 -5.27
N ALA A 6 -10.73 -14.99 -6.54
CA ALA A 6 -9.86 -14.50 -7.60
C ALA A 6 -9.91 -12.97 -7.78
N SER A 7 -11.09 -12.37 -7.58
CA SER A 7 -11.27 -10.92 -7.68
C SER A 7 -10.59 -10.18 -6.52
N HIS A 8 -10.71 -10.71 -5.29
CA HIS A 8 -10.03 -10.15 -4.12
C HIS A 8 -8.50 -10.27 -4.22
N LYS A 9 -7.98 -11.43 -4.64
CA LYS A 9 -6.54 -11.63 -4.94
C LYS A 9 -6.01 -10.57 -5.91
N ARG A 10 -6.77 -10.29 -6.97
CA ARG A 10 -6.43 -9.26 -7.95
C ARG A 10 -6.43 -7.86 -7.34
N LEU A 11 -7.42 -7.53 -6.50
CA LEU A 11 -7.49 -6.23 -5.82
C LEU A 11 -6.33 -6.02 -4.85
N ILE A 12 -6.01 -7.02 -4.01
CA ILE A 12 -4.86 -7.00 -3.11
C ILE A 12 -3.59 -6.73 -3.90
N THR A 13 -3.38 -7.45 -5.01
CA THR A 13 -2.21 -7.22 -5.88
C THR A 13 -2.16 -5.81 -6.45
N ILE A 14 -3.28 -5.30 -6.97
CA ILE A 14 -3.34 -3.95 -7.54
C ILE A 14 -2.97 -2.90 -6.49
N TYR A 15 -3.53 -3.01 -5.28
CA TYR A 15 -3.29 -2.02 -4.23
C TYR A 15 -1.90 -2.14 -3.62
N CYS A 16 -1.36 -3.35 -3.45
CA CYS A 16 0.03 -3.54 -3.03
C CYS A 16 1.00 -2.90 -4.04
N ASN A 17 0.82 -3.19 -5.34
CA ASN A 17 1.67 -2.62 -6.39
C ASN A 17 1.52 -1.09 -6.46
N LYS A 18 0.33 -0.55 -6.18
CA LYS A 18 0.10 0.90 -6.11
C LYS A 18 0.84 1.49 -4.90
N LEU A 19 0.72 0.85 -3.74
CA LEU A 19 1.38 1.29 -2.51
C LEU A 19 2.91 1.31 -2.67
N GLU A 20 3.50 0.27 -3.28
CA GLU A 20 4.93 0.23 -3.59
C GLU A 20 5.39 1.43 -4.43
N LYS A 21 4.60 1.83 -5.43
CA LYS A 21 4.89 3.01 -6.25
C LYS A 21 4.78 4.31 -5.47
N VAL A 22 3.77 4.43 -4.61
CA VAL A 22 3.61 5.61 -3.75
C VAL A 22 4.79 5.71 -2.78
N VAL A 23 5.19 4.60 -2.15
CA VAL A 23 6.37 4.54 -1.27
C VAL A 23 7.64 4.96 -2.01
N ALA A 24 7.85 4.49 -3.24
CA ALA A 24 9.01 4.87 -4.03
C ALA A 24 9.04 6.39 -4.33
N SER A 25 7.92 6.94 -4.81
CA SER A 25 7.76 8.39 -5.07
C SER A 25 7.97 9.21 -3.79
N PHE A 26 7.40 8.76 -2.67
CA PHE A 26 7.51 9.46 -1.39
C PHE A 26 8.96 9.51 -0.88
N LYS A 27 9.72 8.43 -1.08
CA LYS A 27 11.16 8.41 -0.76
C LYS A 27 11.93 9.40 -1.64
N GLU A 28 11.63 9.46 -2.94
CA GLU A 28 12.26 10.42 -3.87
C GLU A 28 11.95 11.86 -3.47
N ASP A 29 10.68 12.21 -3.22
CA ASP A 29 10.27 13.56 -2.80
C ASP A 29 10.94 13.96 -1.46
N LYS A 30 11.05 13.02 -0.51
CA LYS A 30 11.74 13.25 0.77
C LYS A 30 13.24 13.45 0.57
N LEU A 31 13.87 12.67 -0.32
CA LEU A 31 15.29 12.79 -0.63
C LEU A 31 15.60 14.12 -1.33
N ASP A 32 14.75 14.55 -2.25
CA ASP A 32 14.89 15.84 -2.95
C ASP A 32 14.77 17.01 -1.98
N ALA A 33 13.80 16.97 -1.07
CA ALA A 33 13.66 17.99 -0.02
C ALA A 33 14.90 18.09 0.89
N LEU A 34 15.56 16.96 1.18
CA LEU A 34 16.77 16.91 2.01
C LEU A 34 18.03 17.37 1.27
N LYS A 35 18.13 17.09 -0.04
CA LYS A 35 19.31 17.43 -0.87
C LYS A 35 19.39 18.91 -1.26
N THR A 36 18.29 19.65 -1.18
CA THR A 36 18.29 21.07 -1.54
C THR A 36 19.13 21.89 -0.57
N SER A 37 20.15 22.54 -1.12
CA SER A 37 21.07 23.42 -0.40
C SER A 37 20.31 24.58 0.25
N GLU A 38 20.74 25.07 1.41
CA GLU A 38 20.07 26.19 2.11
C GLU A 38 19.98 27.45 1.24
N SER A 39 20.93 27.65 0.32
CA SER A 39 20.93 28.73 -0.67
C SER A 39 19.81 28.65 -1.70
N ASP A 40 19.26 27.46 -1.97
CA ASP A 40 18.18 27.24 -2.95
C ASP A 40 16.79 27.16 -2.29
N ARG A 41 16.73 27.14 -0.95
CA ARG A 41 15.47 27.06 -0.19
C ARG A 41 14.76 28.41 -0.18
N THR A 42 13.95 28.63 -1.21
CA THR A 42 12.97 29.73 -1.18
C THR A 42 11.75 29.35 -0.34
N PRO A 43 11.02 30.32 0.23
CA PRO A 43 9.76 30.04 0.94
C PRO A 43 8.73 29.27 0.09
N GLY A 44 8.75 29.48 -1.24
CA GLY A 44 7.92 28.75 -2.19
C GLY A 44 8.34 27.28 -2.34
N PHE A 45 9.65 27.03 -2.38
CA PHE A 45 10.21 25.68 -2.43
C PHE A 45 9.81 24.84 -1.21
N GLU A 46 9.96 25.38 0.01
CA GLU A 46 9.57 24.65 1.22
C GLU A 46 8.07 24.35 1.28
N LYS A 47 7.24 25.29 0.83
CA LYS A 47 5.79 25.10 0.78
C LYS A 47 5.43 23.96 -0.19
N GLU A 48 6.08 23.91 -1.33
CA GLU A 48 5.87 22.84 -2.33
C GLU A 48 6.36 21.48 -1.80
N CYS A 49 7.54 21.41 -1.17
CA CYS A 49 8.04 20.19 -0.54
C CYS A 49 7.08 19.68 0.54
N ARG A 50 6.61 20.56 1.43
CA ARG A 50 5.63 20.19 2.47
C ARG A 50 4.33 19.68 1.85
N LYS A 51 3.85 20.32 0.78
CA LYS A 51 2.64 19.91 0.07
C LYS A 51 2.81 18.51 -0.53
N LYS A 52 3.89 18.25 -1.26
CA LYS A 52 4.18 16.93 -1.85
C LYS A 52 4.29 15.83 -0.80
N LEU A 53 4.96 16.10 0.31
CA LEU A 53 5.04 15.16 1.43
C LEU A 53 3.66 14.86 2.02
N GLN A 54 2.82 15.89 2.21
CA GLN A 54 1.47 15.69 2.72
C GLN A 54 0.58 14.88 1.74
N GLU A 55 0.69 15.17 0.43
CA GLU A 55 -0.01 14.41 -0.61
C GLU A 55 0.47 12.95 -0.67
N GLY A 56 1.78 12.72 -0.54
CA GLY A 56 2.35 11.38 -0.48
C GLY A 56 1.89 10.59 0.75
N LEU A 57 1.84 11.22 1.94
CA LEU A 57 1.29 10.62 3.16
C LEU A 57 -0.19 10.24 2.98
N GLY A 58 -1.01 11.16 2.46
CA GLY A 58 -2.42 10.87 2.20
C GLY A 58 -2.61 9.73 1.20
N ALA A 59 -1.76 9.64 0.17
CA ALA A 59 -1.78 8.54 -0.79
C ALA A 59 -1.35 7.20 -0.18
N LEU A 60 -0.40 7.20 0.77
CA LEU A 60 0.00 6.02 1.53
C LEU A 60 -1.16 5.53 2.39
N GLU A 61 -1.78 6.42 3.17
CA GLU A 61 -2.93 6.10 4.03
C GLU A 61 -4.10 5.54 3.21
N GLU A 62 -4.44 6.17 2.07
CA GLU A 62 -5.52 5.70 1.21
C GLU A 62 -5.22 4.29 0.65
N CYS A 63 -3.99 4.05 0.18
CA CYS A 63 -3.62 2.76 -0.37
C CYS A 63 -3.61 1.68 0.71
N SER A 64 -3.08 1.97 1.90
CA SER A 64 -3.09 1.07 3.05
C SER A 64 -4.53 0.68 3.44
N SER A 65 -5.43 1.66 3.59
CA SER A 65 -6.84 1.38 3.92
C SER A 65 -7.53 0.50 2.86
N ARG A 66 -7.21 0.71 1.56
CA ARG A 66 -7.76 -0.12 0.48
C ARG A 66 -7.20 -1.55 0.50
N ILE A 67 -5.94 -1.74 0.89
CA ILE A 67 -5.37 -3.09 1.09
C ILE A 67 -6.09 -3.79 2.24
N GLU A 68 -6.23 -3.13 3.39
CA GLU A 68 -6.92 -3.68 4.56
C GLU A 68 -8.36 -4.09 4.22
N GLN A 69 -9.13 -3.22 3.55
CA GLN A 69 -10.49 -3.55 3.14
C GLN A 69 -10.57 -4.71 2.14
N ALA A 70 -9.64 -4.77 1.17
CA ALA A 70 -9.61 -5.85 0.21
C ALA A 70 -9.20 -7.18 0.87
N TRP A 71 -8.28 -7.13 1.82
CA TRP A 71 -7.82 -8.28 2.58
C TRP A 71 -8.88 -8.80 3.54
N GLN A 72 -9.58 -7.92 4.26
CA GLN A 72 -10.70 -8.31 5.11
C GLN A 72 -11.79 -9.03 4.31
N LYS A 73 -12.20 -8.49 3.16
CA LYS A 73 -13.19 -9.13 2.28
C LYS A 73 -12.70 -10.45 1.70
N TYR A 74 -11.39 -10.58 1.50
CA TYR A 74 -10.78 -11.84 1.08
C TYR A 74 -10.87 -12.89 2.17
N ALA A 75 -10.54 -12.54 3.41
CA ALA A 75 -10.68 -13.41 4.58
C ALA A 75 -12.14 -13.83 4.82
N GLU A 76 -13.08 -12.89 4.78
CA GLU A 76 -14.51 -13.19 4.90
C GLU A 76 -15.00 -14.16 3.81
N ALA A 77 -14.57 -13.96 2.57
CA ALA A 77 -14.92 -14.87 1.47
C ALA A 77 -14.25 -16.24 1.57
N TYR A 78 -13.08 -16.31 2.21
CA TYR A 78 -12.32 -17.53 2.44
C TYR A 78 -12.91 -18.36 3.61
N ASP A 79 -13.36 -17.70 4.68
CA ASP A 79 -14.02 -18.32 5.83
C ASP A 79 -15.42 -18.84 5.51
N GLN A 80 -16.07 -18.28 4.49
CA GLN A 80 -17.38 -18.74 4.00
C GLN A 80 -17.33 -19.99 3.12
N GLN A 81 -16.15 -20.56 2.85
CA GLN A 81 -16.03 -21.83 2.12
C GLN A 81 -16.25 -23.02 3.07
N ASP A 82 -17.15 -23.94 2.70
CA ASP A 82 -17.42 -25.17 3.45
C ASP A 82 -16.18 -26.09 3.54
N GLU A 83 -15.35 -26.10 2.50
CA GLU A 83 -14.08 -26.82 2.44
C GLU A 83 -13.04 -26.00 1.68
N GLN A 84 -11.84 -25.92 2.27
CA GLN A 84 -10.70 -25.20 1.70
C GLN A 84 -9.67 -26.21 1.19
N THR A 85 -9.34 -26.13 -0.09
CA THR A 85 -8.26 -26.93 -0.66
C THR A 85 -6.91 -26.49 -0.12
N GLU A 86 -5.91 -27.37 -0.18
CA GLU A 86 -4.53 -27.05 0.21
C GLU A 86 -3.97 -25.88 -0.60
N THR A 87 -4.27 -25.82 -1.91
CA THR A 87 -3.91 -24.70 -2.78
C THR A 87 -4.57 -23.39 -2.37
N GLU A 88 -5.83 -23.41 -1.93
CA GLU A 88 -6.50 -22.19 -1.44
C GLU A 88 -5.90 -21.69 -0.12
N LYS A 89 -5.46 -22.60 0.76
CA LYS A 89 -4.72 -22.25 1.99
C LYS A 89 -3.37 -21.61 1.69
N GLU A 90 -2.60 -22.22 0.79
CA GLU A 90 -1.31 -21.68 0.34
C GLU A 90 -1.48 -20.29 -0.28
N ASP A 91 -2.45 -20.13 -1.18
CA ASP A 91 -2.77 -18.84 -1.76
C ASP A 91 -3.18 -17.84 -0.67
N TYR A 92 -4.05 -18.22 0.27
CA TYR A 92 -4.47 -17.32 1.34
C TYR A 92 -3.29 -16.80 2.16
N ASN A 93 -2.37 -17.68 2.54
CA ASN A 93 -1.14 -17.31 3.25
C ASN A 93 -0.28 -16.36 2.41
N ALA A 94 -0.03 -16.70 1.14
CA ALA A 94 0.82 -15.88 0.26
C ALA A 94 0.26 -14.46 0.05
N TYR A 95 -1.05 -14.32 -0.14
CA TYR A 95 -1.68 -13.01 -0.30
C TYR A 95 -1.76 -12.22 1.01
N SER A 96 -1.89 -12.91 2.15
CA SER A 96 -1.84 -12.29 3.48
C SER A 96 -0.45 -11.75 3.78
N GLU A 97 0.60 -12.57 3.62
CA GLU A 97 2.00 -12.13 3.77
C GLU A 97 2.34 -10.94 2.87
N LYS A 98 1.83 -10.95 1.64
CA LYS A 98 2.02 -9.83 0.70
C LYS A 98 1.36 -8.54 1.21
N ALA A 99 0.12 -8.62 1.69
CA ALA A 99 -0.60 -7.48 2.24
C ALA A 99 0.11 -6.94 3.49
N GLU A 100 0.47 -7.81 4.43
CA GLU A 100 1.19 -7.46 5.65
C GLU A 100 2.52 -6.76 5.36
N LYS A 101 3.31 -7.32 4.44
CA LYS A 101 4.60 -6.73 4.04
C LYS A 101 4.41 -5.33 3.43
N ALA A 102 3.41 -5.18 2.57
CA ALA A 102 3.12 -3.90 1.93
C ALA A 102 2.68 -2.85 2.96
N LEU A 103 1.77 -3.21 3.89
CA LEU A 103 1.31 -2.35 4.96
C LEU A 103 2.44 -1.99 5.94
N SER A 104 3.25 -2.96 6.36
CA SER A 104 4.41 -2.72 7.22
C SER A 104 5.37 -1.71 6.60
N THR A 105 5.60 -1.79 5.29
CA THR A 105 6.45 -0.84 4.58
C THR A 105 5.86 0.57 4.58
N ALA A 106 4.52 0.71 4.50
CA ALA A 106 3.87 2.01 4.57
C ALA A 106 3.91 2.61 5.99
N PHE A 107 3.76 1.78 7.03
CA PHE A 107 3.84 2.21 8.43
C PHE A 107 5.20 2.80 8.80
N ASP A 108 6.30 2.43 8.13
CA ASP A 108 7.61 3.07 8.34
C ASP A 108 7.63 4.56 7.98
N TYR A 109 6.61 5.06 7.28
CA TYR A 109 6.52 6.43 6.77
C TYR A 109 5.40 7.28 7.38
N THR A 110 4.42 6.67 8.04
CA THR A 110 3.28 7.33 8.71
C THR A 110 3.48 7.36 10.22
#